data_AF-A0A931MR28-F1
#
_entry.id   AF-A0A931MR28-F1
#
_cell.length_a   1.000
_cell.length_b   1.000
_cell.length_c   1.000
_cell.angle_alpha   90.00
_cell.angle_beta   90.00
_cell.angle_gamma   90.00
#
_symmetry.space_group_name_H-M   'P 1'
#
loop_
_entity.id
_entity.type
_entity.pdbx_description
1 polymer ?
#
loop_
_entity_poly.entity_id
_entity_poly.type
_entity_poly.pdbx_seq_one_letter_code
_entity_poly.pdbx_strand_id
1 'polypeptide(L)'
;VMRVGLVGQWLRVAKQNETLRRTALTYAGFVSIAQLGWITLIFVDVPVWETFLLTVPLIVLELLGPVLGERTARTPWHPHHIAERYSLLTIIALGEVIVGTVASLGAVVDLQGWDVTAAVTGLAGVGLTFGLWWVYFQYPFGDALHHHRSRSFGWGYGHIVVFAALAAVGAGLHVAGYHLEHESHVSTMTVLATVAIPVAVYLVALAALYSRLVGVDLGVAGTTVAALVVLGAAVTAGALGVPVPVCLLIMAAAPVVIVVADETVLWKRREAALARLRAS
;
A
#
# COMPACT_ATOMS: atom_id res chain seq x y z
N VAL A 1 -10.70 -19.70 1.69
CA VAL A 1 -11.21 -19.88 3.07
C VAL A 1 -11.99 -18.67 3.59
N MET A 2 -11.41 -17.47 3.73
CA MET A 2 -12.12 -16.28 4.28
C MET A 2 -13.41 -15.89 3.55
N ARG A 3 -13.45 -16.04 2.22
CA ARG A 3 -14.61 -15.67 1.38
C ARG A 3 -15.86 -16.52 1.64
N VAL A 4 -15.70 -17.79 1.99
CA VAL A 4 -16.83 -18.67 2.34
C VAL A 4 -17.50 -18.17 3.62
N GLY A 5 -16.69 -17.78 4.61
CA GLY A 5 -17.18 -17.14 5.83
C GLY A 5 -17.95 -15.84 5.53
N LEU A 6 -17.40 -14.98 4.65
CA LEU A 6 -18.04 -13.73 4.23
C LEU A 6 -19.41 -13.98 3.55
N VAL A 7 -19.51 -14.96 2.65
CA VAL A 7 -20.78 -15.35 2.02
C VAL A 7 -21.77 -15.81 3.08
N GLY A 8 -21.34 -16.63 4.05
CA GLY A 8 -22.17 -17.05 5.17
C GLY A 8 -22.72 -15.88 6.00
N GLN A 9 -21.91 -14.84 6.24
CA GLN A 9 -22.36 -13.62 6.93
C GLN A 9 -23.39 -12.84 6.10
N TRP A 10 -23.20 -12.70 4.79
CA TRP A 10 -24.19 -12.05 3.93
C TRP A 10 -25.52 -12.81 3.86
N LEU A 11 -25.48 -14.14 3.77
CA LEU A 11 -26.69 -14.96 3.81
C LEU A 11 -27.42 -14.83 5.16
N ARG A 12 -26.67 -14.70 6.27
CA ARG A 12 -27.24 -14.43 7.59
C ARG A 12 -27.95 -13.07 7.63
N VAL A 13 -27.33 -12.01 7.10
CA VAL A 13 -27.95 -10.68 6.98
C VAL A 13 -29.21 -10.77 6.12
N ALA A 14 -29.16 -11.48 4.99
CA ALA A 14 -30.32 -11.67 4.12
C ALA A 14 -31.50 -12.36 4.80
N LYS A 15 -31.22 -13.27 5.76
CA LYS A 15 -32.25 -13.96 6.54
C LYS A 15 -32.81 -13.09 7.68
N GLN A 16 -31.98 -12.28 8.33
CA GLN A 16 -32.31 -11.57 9.57
C GLN A 16 -32.75 -10.12 9.38
N ASN A 17 -32.48 -9.51 8.21
CA ASN A 17 -32.82 -8.12 7.94
C ASN A 17 -33.47 -8.00 6.56
N GLU A 18 -34.81 -7.87 6.54
CA GLU A 18 -35.60 -7.80 5.32
C GLU A 18 -35.24 -6.57 4.46
N THR A 19 -34.98 -5.43 5.09
CA THR A 19 -34.60 -4.18 4.41
C THR A 19 -33.29 -4.31 3.63
N LEU A 20 -32.31 -5.03 4.18
CA LEU A 20 -31.00 -5.25 3.54
C LEU A 20 -30.93 -6.54 2.72
N ARG A 21 -32.02 -7.32 2.62
CA ARG A 21 -32.01 -8.65 2.02
C ARG A 21 -31.51 -8.66 0.58
N ARG A 22 -31.99 -7.73 -0.25
CA ARG A 22 -31.58 -7.63 -1.66
C ARG A 22 -30.10 -7.25 -1.80
N THR A 23 -29.64 -6.28 -1.02
CA THR A 23 -28.21 -5.89 -0.95
C THR A 23 -27.36 -7.09 -0.56
N ALA A 24 -27.72 -7.78 0.53
CA ALA A 24 -26.97 -8.90 1.06
C ALA A 24 -26.89 -10.10 0.09
N LEU A 25 -27.99 -10.45 -0.59
CA LEU A 25 -27.98 -11.49 -1.61
C LEU A 25 -27.14 -11.10 -2.84
N THR A 26 -27.12 -9.81 -3.19
CA THR A 26 -26.25 -9.30 -4.27
C THR A 26 -24.78 -9.50 -3.89
N TYR A 27 -24.36 -9.08 -2.70
CA TYR A 27 -23.00 -9.32 -2.21
C TYR A 27 -22.65 -10.81 -2.16
N ALA A 28 -23.53 -11.66 -1.61
CA ALA A 28 -23.33 -13.10 -1.55
C ALA A 28 -23.13 -13.69 -2.95
N GLY A 29 -23.97 -13.30 -3.92
CA GLY A 29 -23.90 -13.75 -5.30
C GLY A 29 -22.60 -13.35 -5.99
N PHE A 30 -22.26 -12.06 -5.97
CA PHE A 30 -21.03 -11.55 -6.60
C PHE A 30 -19.77 -12.19 -6.01
N VAL A 31 -19.67 -12.30 -4.69
CA VAL A 31 -18.53 -12.95 -4.03
C VAL A 31 -18.45 -14.43 -4.39
N SER A 32 -19.59 -15.12 -4.48
CA SER A 32 -19.64 -16.55 -4.85
C SER A 32 -19.22 -16.78 -6.30
N ILE A 33 -19.73 -15.98 -7.23
CA ILE A 33 -19.37 -16.07 -8.67
C ILE A 33 -17.89 -15.77 -8.85
N ALA A 34 -17.37 -14.70 -8.23
CA ALA A 34 -15.96 -14.38 -8.29
C ALA A 34 -15.11 -15.51 -7.69
N GLN A 35 -15.50 -16.06 -6.53
CA GLN A 35 -14.80 -17.17 -5.89
C GLN A 35 -14.75 -18.42 -6.78
N LEU A 36 -15.84 -18.75 -7.49
CA LEU A 36 -15.85 -19.85 -8.45
C LEU A 36 -14.90 -19.56 -9.62
N GLY A 37 -14.94 -18.35 -10.17
CA GLY A 37 -14.02 -17.94 -11.24
C GLY A 37 -12.55 -18.06 -10.85
N TRP A 38 -12.18 -17.62 -9.64
CA TRP A 38 -10.82 -17.78 -9.11
C TRP A 38 -10.42 -19.25 -8.94
N ILE A 39 -11.34 -20.11 -8.47
CA ILE A 39 -11.08 -21.55 -8.34
C ILE A 39 -10.89 -22.17 -9.71
N THR A 40 -11.72 -21.82 -10.69
CA THR A 40 -11.58 -22.29 -12.07
C THR A 40 -10.23 -21.91 -12.64
N LEU A 41 -9.77 -20.67 -12.43
CA LEU A 41 -8.49 -20.19 -12.95
C LEU A 41 -7.28 -20.99 -12.42
N ILE A 42 -7.36 -21.56 -11.21
CA ILE A 42 -6.29 -22.43 -10.67
C ILE A 42 -6.10 -23.70 -11.51
N PHE A 43 -7.16 -24.22 -12.12
CA PHE A 43 -7.11 -25.46 -12.91
C PHE A 43 -6.91 -25.21 -14.41
N VAL A 44 -6.82 -23.94 -14.82
CA VAL A 44 -6.61 -23.54 -16.21
C VAL A 44 -5.14 -23.20 -16.38
N ASP A 45 -4.39 -24.14 -16.94
CA ASP A 45 -2.97 -23.94 -17.26
C ASP A 45 -2.83 -23.14 -18.55
N VAL A 46 -2.69 -21.81 -18.40
CA VAL A 46 -2.48 -20.88 -19.50
C VAL A 46 -1.23 -20.03 -19.21
N PRO A 47 -0.57 -19.48 -20.24
CA PRO A 47 0.61 -18.67 -20.01
C PRO A 47 0.29 -17.41 -19.18
N VAL A 48 1.33 -16.79 -18.64
CA VAL A 48 1.19 -15.76 -17.60
C VAL A 48 0.36 -14.56 -18.08
N TRP A 49 0.49 -14.20 -19.36
CA TRP A 49 -0.19 -13.04 -19.92
C TRP A 49 -1.69 -13.28 -20.03
N GLU A 50 -2.08 -14.45 -20.49
CA GLU A 50 -3.46 -14.92 -20.56
C GLU A 50 -4.06 -15.03 -19.16
N THR A 51 -3.27 -15.48 -18.17
CA THR A 51 -3.69 -15.48 -16.76
C THR A 51 -4.03 -14.06 -16.29
N PHE A 52 -3.21 -13.07 -16.61
CA PHE A 52 -3.52 -11.66 -16.29
C PHE A 52 -4.80 -11.18 -16.99
N LEU A 53 -4.98 -11.52 -18.27
CA LEU A 53 -6.18 -11.16 -19.03
C LEU A 53 -7.44 -11.79 -18.44
N LEU A 54 -7.39 -13.05 -18.00
CA LEU A 54 -8.49 -13.75 -17.34
C LEU A 54 -8.77 -13.24 -15.91
N THR A 55 -7.76 -12.67 -15.26
CA THR A 55 -7.87 -12.08 -13.93
C THR A 55 -8.64 -10.76 -13.94
N VAL A 56 -8.45 -9.92 -14.96
CA VAL A 56 -9.14 -8.62 -15.10
C VAL A 56 -10.66 -8.71 -14.92
N PRO A 57 -11.42 -9.57 -15.64
CA PRO A 57 -12.87 -9.64 -15.47
C PRO A 57 -13.28 -10.13 -14.07
N LEU A 58 -12.49 -10.98 -13.41
CA LEU A 58 -12.76 -11.42 -12.03
C LEU A 58 -12.59 -10.27 -11.03
N ILE A 59 -11.55 -9.45 -11.21
CA ILE A 59 -11.37 -8.23 -10.41
C ILE A 59 -12.53 -7.27 -10.65
N VAL A 60 -12.90 -7.01 -11.91
CA VAL A 60 -14.02 -6.13 -12.25
C VAL A 60 -15.32 -6.62 -11.59
N LEU A 61 -15.59 -7.92 -11.62
CA LEU A 61 -16.74 -8.51 -10.95
C LEU A 61 -16.75 -8.19 -9.45
N GLU A 62 -15.61 -8.29 -8.77
CA GLU A 62 -15.51 -7.97 -7.34
C GLU A 62 -15.71 -6.49 -7.02
N LEU A 63 -15.18 -5.62 -7.88
CA LEU A 63 -15.34 -4.18 -7.73
C LEU A 63 -16.79 -3.74 -8.00
N LEU A 64 -17.51 -4.46 -8.87
CA LEU A 64 -18.91 -4.19 -9.20
C LEU A 64 -19.90 -4.62 -8.12
N GLY A 65 -19.59 -5.66 -7.35
CA GLY A 65 -20.47 -6.20 -6.31
C GLY A 65 -20.99 -5.13 -5.34
N PRO A 66 -20.10 -4.34 -4.70
CA PRO A 66 -20.51 -3.25 -3.81
C PRO A 66 -21.28 -2.13 -4.52
N VAL A 67 -20.83 -1.75 -5.72
CA VAL A 67 -21.47 -0.69 -6.51
C VAL A 67 -22.91 -1.04 -6.87
N LEU A 68 -23.20 -2.31 -7.16
CA LEU A 68 -24.54 -2.78 -7.51
C LEU A 68 -25.37 -3.12 -6.27
N GLY A 69 -24.77 -3.72 -5.25
CA GLY A 69 -25.44 -4.07 -4.00
C GLY A 69 -25.98 -2.84 -3.28
N GLU A 70 -25.20 -1.76 -3.21
CA GLU A 70 -25.59 -0.56 -2.46
C GLU A 70 -26.53 0.40 -3.22
N ARG A 71 -26.94 0.07 -4.46
CA ARG A 71 -27.98 0.84 -5.17
C ARG A 71 -29.36 0.72 -4.54
N THR A 72 -29.64 -0.39 -3.86
CA THR A 72 -30.95 -0.63 -3.25
C THR A 72 -31.00 -0.05 -1.84
N ALA A 73 -30.05 -0.44 -1.00
CA ALA A 73 -29.91 0.04 0.37
C ALA A 73 -28.44 0.05 0.75
N ARG A 74 -27.99 1.14 1.39
CA ARG A 74 -26.62 1.30 1.86
C ARG A 74 -26.39 0.51 3.14
N THR A 75 -25.22 -0.10 3.26
CA THR A 75 -24.87 -0.84 4.47
C THR A 75 -24.33 0.10 5.55
N PRO A 76 -24.65 -0.11 6.83
CA PRO A 76 -24.11 0.71 7.90
C PRO A 76 -22.63 0.39 8.12
N TRP A 77 -21.80 1.41 8.30
CA TRP A 77 -20.38 1.28 8.63
C TRP A 77 -19.92 2.41 9.55
N HIS A 78 -18.83 2.19 10.28
CA HIS A 78 -18.23 3.20 11.14
C HIS A 78 -16.90 3.70 10.53
N PRO A 79 -16.76 5.00 10.24
CA PRO A 79 -15.57 5.53 9.56
C PRO A 79 -14.26 5.23 10.25
N HIS A 80 -14.17 5.44 11.58
CA HIS A 80 -12.95 5.15 12.32
C HIS A 80 -12.61 3.66 12.34
N HIS A 81 -13.61 2.75 12.37
CA HIS A 81 -13.32 1.32 12.30
C HIS A 81 -12.84 0.92 10.90
N ILE A 82 -13.37 1.52 9.84
CA ILE A 82 -12.86 1.29 8.49
C ILE A 82 -11.42 1.80 8.38
N ALA A 83 -11.13 3.02 8.84
CA ALA A 83 -9.77 3.55 8.86
C ALA A 83 -8.80 2.65 9.66
N GLU A 84 -9.24 2.17 10.83
CA GLU A 84 -8.50 1.24 11.68
C GLU A 84 -8.21 -0.10 10.98
N ARG A 85 -9.19 -0.71 10.28
CA ARG A 85 -8.96 -1.98 9.57
C ARG A 85 -7.94 -1.83 8.43
N TYR A 86 -7.98 -0.70 7.72
CA TYR A 86 -7.01 -0.41 6.66
C TYR A 86 -5.62 -0.09 7.22
N SER A 87 -5.53 0.58 8.37
CA SER A 87 -4.24 0.81 9.04
C SER A 87 -3.61 -0.49 9.54
N LEU A 88 -4.40 -1.41 10.07
CA LEU A 88 -3.94 -2.76 10.44
C LEU A 88 -3.46 -3.54 9.20
N LEU A 89 -4.17 -3.46 8.08
CA LEU A 89 -3.73 -4.09 6.83
C LEU A 89 -2.43 -3.45 6.29
N THR A 90 -2.26 -2.14 6.49
CA THR A 90 -1.01 -1.43 6.18
C THR A 90 0.16 -1.96 7.01
N ILE A 91 -0.04 -2.20 8.31
CA ILE A 91 0.98 -2.81 9.18
C ILE A 91 1.35 -4.22 8.69
N ILE A 92 0.37 -5.02 8.29
CA ILE A 92 0.63 -6.36 7.72
C ILE A 92 1.47 -6.25 6.44
N ALA A 93 1.13 -5.33 5.54
CA ALA A 93 1.90 -5.10 4.31
C ALA A 93 3.31 -4.55 4.57
N LEU A 94 3.49 -3.71 5.60
CA LEU A 94 4.81 -3.27 6.06
C LEU A 94 5.65 -4.43 6.62
N GLY A 95 5.00 -5.48 7.15
CA GLY A 95 5.67 -6.71 7.52
C GLY A 95 6.44 -7.35 6.37
N GLU A 96 5.93 -7.27 5.14
CA GLU A 96 6.63 -7.76 3.93
C GLU A 96 7.92 -6.97 3.66
N VAL A 97 7.93 -5.67 3.96
CA VAL A 97 9.14 -4.83 3.85
C VAL A 97 10.20 -5.25 4.87
N ILE A 98 9.79 -5.61 6.10
CA ILE A 98 10.70 -6.15 7.11
C ILE A 98 11.25 -7.52 6.68
N VAL A 99 10.41 -8.41 6.16
CA VAL A 99 10.86 -9.73 5.67
C VAL A 99 11.89 -9.55 4.54
N GLY A 100 11.61 -8.68 3.57
CA GLY A 100 12.56 -8.34 2.50
C GLY A 100 13.85 -7.72 3.04
N THR A 101 13.77 -6.89 4.08
CA THR A 101 14.95 -6.33 4.77
C THR A 101 15.80 -7.41 5.41
N VAL A 102 15.18 -8.35 6.12
CA VAL A 102 15.89 -9.45 6.81
C VAL A 102 16.60 -10.35 5.80
N ALA A 103 15.95 -10.67 4.68
CA ALA A 103 16.57 -11.43 3.62
C ALA A 103 17.75 -10.68 2.96
N SER A 104 17.59 -9.39 2.66
CA SER A 104 18.66 -8.54 2.15
C SER A 104 19.85 -8.43 3.11
N LEU A 105 19.57 -8.33 4.42
CA LEU A 105 20.60 -8.31 5.46
C LEU A 105 21.29 -9.68 5.59
N GLY A 106 20.53 -10.78 5.56
CA GLY A 106 21.06 -12.15 5.60
C GLY A 106 22.05 -12.40 4.48
N ALA A 107 21.69 -12.02 3.25
CA ALA A 107 22.56 -12.07 2.07
C ALA A 107 23.92 -11.40 2.28
N VAL A 108 23.94 -10.21 2.89
CA VAL A 108 25.19 -9.49 3.17
C VAL A 108 26.00 -10.17 4.27
N VAL A 109 25.34 -10.57 5.36
CA VAL A 109 25.99 -11.20 6.52
C VAL A 109 26.59 -12.55 6.14
N ASP A 110 25.93 -13.34 5.29
CA ASP A 110 26.41 -14.65 4.87
C ASP A 110 27.66 -14.55 3.99
N LEU A 111 27.79 -13.48 3.19
CA LEU A 111 28.95 -13.25 2.33
C LEU A 111 30.13 -12.56 3.03
N GLN A 112 29.85 -11.55 3.85
CA GLN A 112 30.86 -10.62 4.37
C GLN A 112 30.96 -10.62 5.90
N GLY A 113 30.08 -11.33 6.60
CA GLY A 113 29.94 -11.28 8.04
C GLY A 113 29.25 -10.00 8.52
N TRP A 114 29.26 -9.79 9.83
CA TRP A 114 28.74 -8.55 10.43
C TRP A 114 29.74 -7.41 10.26
N ASP A 115 29.53 -6.59 9.24
CA ASP A 115 30.36 -5.43 8.92
C ASP A 115 29.53 -4.14 8.79
N VAL A 116 30.17 -3.06 8.32
CA VAL A 116 29.50 -1.76 8.09
C VAL A 116 28.43 -1.89 7.00
N THR A 117 28.66 -2.72 5.97
CA THR A 117 27.71 -2.95 4.88
C THR A 117 26.43 -3.61 5.38
N ALA A 118 26.55 -4.61 6.25
CA ALA A 118 25.41 -5.25 6.92
C ALA A 118 24.65 -4.23 7.78
N ALA A 119 25.36 -3.42 8.59
CA ALA A 119 24.74 -2.39 9.41
C ALA A 119 23.96 -1.35 8.56
N VAL A 120 24.55 -0.89 7.46
CA VAL A 120 23.89 0.05 6.52
C VAL A 120 22.67 -0.58 5.86
N THR A 121 22.76 -1.84 5.44
CA THR A 121 21.65 -2.57 4.80
C THR A 121 20.46 -2.74 5.76
N GLY A 122 20.73 -3.17 6.99
CA GLY A 122 19.72 -3.29 8.03
C GLY A 122 19.09 -1.94 8.39
N LEU A 123 19.91 -0.90 8.57
CA LEU A 123 19.43 0.46 8.86
C LEU A 123 18.57 1.01 7.72
N ALA A 124 18.96 0.77 6.46
CA ALA A 124 18.22 1.21 5.30
C ALA A 124 16.83 0.56 5.23
N GLY A 125 16.73 -0.76 5.32
CA GLY A 125 15.44 -1.45 5.22
C GLY A 125 14.51 -1.21 6.41
N VAL A 126 15.06 -1.22 7.63
CA VAL A 126 14.29 -0.90 8.85
C VAL A 126 13.86 0.57 8.84
N GLY A 127 14.79 1.47 8.54
CA GLY A 127 14.53 2.91 8.44
C GLY A 127 13.48 3.24 7.37
N LEU A 128 13.56 2.59 6.21
CA LEU A 128 12.54 2.72 5.17
C LEU A 128 11.17 2.25 5.67
N THR A 129 11.09 1.07 6.30
CA THR A 129 9.82 0.54 6.83
C THR A 129 9.20 1.51 7.84
N PHE A 130 9.97 1.97 8.83
CA PHE A 130 9.47 2.91 9.84
C PHE A 130 9.12 4.27 9.25
N GLY A 131 9.87 4.74 8.25
CA GLY A 131 9.54 5.96 7.53
C GLY A 131 8.19 5.85 6.81
N LEU A 132 7.98 4.78 6.05
CA LEU A 132 6.70 4.54 5.36
C LEU A 132 5.55 4.39 6.35
N TRP A 133 5.77 3.66 7.46
CA TRP A 133 4.82 3.57 8.55
C TRP A 133 4.45 4.96 9.09
N TRP A 134 5.43 5.80 9.42
CA TRP A 134 5.17 7.13 9.98
C TRP A 134 4.36 8.00 9.02
N VAL A 135 4.76 8.01 7.74
CA VAL A 135 4.05 8.76 6.69
C VAL A 135 2.60 8.29 6.52
N TYR A 136 2.30 7.00 6.72
CA TYR A 136 0.91 6.53 6.74
C TYR A 136 0.13 7.06 7.94
N PHE A 137 0.68 6.86 9.14
CA PHE A 137 -0.03 7.05 10.39
C PHE A 137 -0.19 8.53 10.78
N GLN A 138 0.57 9.44 10.16
CA GLN A 138 0.38 10.88 10.35
C GLN A 138 -0.94 11.41 9.73
N TYR A 139 -1.58 10.67 8.81
CA TYR A 139 -2.80 11.11 8.14
C TYR A 139 -4.08 10.71 8.92
N PRO A 140 -4.98 11.66 9.24
CA PRO A 140 -6.16 11.42 10.08
C PRO A 140 -7.34 10.84 9.28
N PHE A 141 -7.17 9.66 8.68
CA PHE A 141 -8.17 9.07 7.78
C PHE A 141 -9.54 8.83 8.43
N GLY A 142 -9.59 8.51 9.73
CA GLY A 142 -10.85 8.31 10.46
C GLY A 142 -11.72 9.57 10.47
N ASP A 143 -11.14 10.70 10.86
CA ASP A 143 -11.83 12.00 10.87
C ASP A 143 -12.19 12.44 9.45
N ALA A 144 -11.26 12.30 8.50
CA ALA A 144 -11.50 12.68 7.12
C ALA A 144 -12.65 11.89 6.48
N LEU A 145 -12.73 10.57 6.72
CA LEU A 145 -13.84 9.73 6.26
C LEU A 145 -15.15 10.02 6.98
N HIS A 146 -15.11 10.43 8.25
CA HIS A 146 -16.31 10.78 9.01
C HIS A 146 -17.05 11.94 8.36
N HIS A 147 -16.31 12.99 7.96
CA HIS A 147 -16.88 14.16 7.29
C HIS A 147 -17.16 13.91 5.80
N HIS A 148 -16.34 13.09 5.12
CA HIS A 148 -16.45 12.84 3.67
C HIS A 148 -16.90 11.42 3.31
N ARG A 149 -18.02 10.96 3.89
CA ARG A 149 -18.51 9.58 3.73
C ARG A 149 -18.76 9.16 2.28
N SER A 150 -19.13 10.10 1.40
CA SER A 150 -19.33 9.83 -0.03
C SER A 150 -18.04 9.48 -0.79
N ARG A 151 -16.88 9.83 -0.23
CA ARG A 151 -15.56 9.57 -0.82
C ARG A 151 -14.95 8.23 -0.37
N SER A 152 -15.64 7.47 0.49
CA SER A 152 -15.14 6.24 1.11
C SER A 152 -14.74 5.15 0.10
N PHE A 153 -15.52 4.95 -0.97
CA PHE A 153 -15.21 3.94 -2.00
C PHE A 153 -13.91 4.27 -2.74
N GLY A 154 -13.74 5.51 -3.16
CA GLY A 154 -12.50 5.94 -3.84
C GLY A 154 -11.29 5.86 -2.92
N TRP A 155 -11.47 6.19 -1.63
CA TRP A 155 -10.43 6.04 -0.63
C TRP A 155 -10.08 4.56 -0.38
N GLY A 156 -11.09 3.70 -0.19
CA GLY A 156 -10.90 2.28 0.09
C GLY A 156 -10.26 1.53 -1.08
N TYR A 157 -10.78 1.71 -2.31
CA TYR A 157 -10.17 1.07 -3.48
C TYR A 157 -8.82 1.66 -3.86
N GLY A 158 -8.57 2.94 -3.61
CA GLY A 158 -7.25 3.53 -3.82
C GLY A 158 -6.18 2.93 -2.91
N HIS A 159 -6.54 2.38 -1.74
CA HIS A 159 -5.58 1.66 -0.89
C HIS A 159 -5.08 0.34 -1.49
N ILE A 160 -5.74 -0.22 -2.52
CA ILE A 160 -5.17 -1.36 -3.25
C ILE A 160 -3.79 -0.99 -3.80
N VAL A 161 -3.64 0.23 -4.32
CA VAL A 161 -2.35 0.75 -4.81
C VAL A 161 -1.35 0.89 -3.66
N VAL A 162 -1.80 1.36 -2.49
CA VAL A 162 -0.96 1.51 -1.30
C VAL A 162 -0.42 0.15 -0.83
N PHE A 163 -1.29 -0.85 -0.69
CA PHE A 163 -0.90 -2.20 -0.25
C PHE A 163 -0.02 -2.90 -1.28
N ALA A 164 -0.36 -2.81 -2.57
CA ALA A 164 0.44 -3.39 -3.63
C ALA A 164 1.84 -2.75 -3.70
N ALA A 165 1.92 -1.43 -3.53
CA ALA A 165 3.20 -0.73 -3.47
C ALA A 165 4.05 -1.18 -2.27
N LEU A 166 3.48 -1.29 -1.07
CA LEU A 166 4.21 -1.79 0.11
C LEU A 166 4.73 -3.22 -0.08
N ALA A 167 3.88 -4.12 -0.59
CA ALA A 167 4.30 -5.49 -0.90
C ALA A 167 5.41 -5.51 -1.95
N ALA A 168 5.33 -4.65 -2.97
CA ALA A 168 6.35 -4.53 -4.00
C ALA A 168 7.67 -3.93 -3.47
N VAL A 169 7.63 -3.04 -2.46
CA VAL A 169 8.86 -2.59 -1.76
C VAL A 169 9.55 -3.79 -1.10
N GLY A 170 8.79 -4.64 -0.37
CA GLY A 170 9.35 -5.84 0.26
C GLY A 170 9.94 -6.83 -0.76
N ALA A 171 9.23 -7.07 -1.86
CA ALA A 171 9.74 -7.87 -2.97
C ALA A 171 11.01 -7.25 -3.61
N GLY A 172 11.07 -5.92 -3.76
CA GLY A 172 12.25 -5.23 -4.25
C GLY A 172 13.46 -5.38 -3.32
N LEU A 173 13.24 -5.43 -2.00
CA LEU A 173 14.30 -5.71 -1.04
C LEU A 173 14.79 -7.17 -1.12
N HIS A 174 13.91 -8.14 -1.40
CA HIS A 174 14.33 -9.50 -1.76
C HIS A 174 15.25 -9.52 -2.99
N VAL A 175 14.85 -8.81 -4.06
CA VAL A 175 15.67 -8.68 -5.27
C VAL A 175 17.03 -8.05 -4.96
N ALA A 176 17.08 -7.05 -4.07
CA ALA A 176 18.33 -6.47 -3.62
C ALA A 176 19.21 -7.48 -2.85
N GLY A 177 18.62 -8.34 -2.02
CA GLY A 177 19.33 -9.44 -1.36
C GLY A 177 19.99 -10.40 -2.36
N TYR A 178 19.21 -10.90 -3.33
CA TYR A 178 19.73 -11.80 -4.37
C TYR A 178 20.84 -11.15 -5.23
N HIS A 179 20.77 -9.83 -5.43
CA HIS A 179 21.83 -9.10 -6.12
C HIS A 179 23.13 -9.06 -5.31
N LEU A 180 23.04 -8.86 -4.00
CA LEU A 180 24.19 -8.83 -3.10
C LEU A 180 24.84 -10.21 -2.99
N GLU A 181 24.04 -11.29 -3.01
CA GLU A 181 24.48 -12.69 -3.10
C GLU A 181 25.16 -13.06 -4.43
N HIS A 182 25.16 -12.18 -5.43
CA HIS A 182 25.55 -12.48 -6.82
C HIS A 182 24.69 -13.57 -7.50
N GLU A 183 23.53 -13.89 -6.92
CA GLU A 183 22.55 -14.85 -7.42
C GLU A 183 21.61 -14.22 -8.48
N SER A 184 21.52 -12.89 -8.53
CA SER A 184 20.68 -12.19 -9.52
C SER A 184 21.42 -11.89 -10.82
N HIS A 185 20.80 -12.17 -11.96
CA HIS A 185 21.27 -11.74 -13.29
C HIS A 185 20.80 -10.32 -13.69
N VAL A 186 20.21 -9.58 -12.75
CA VAL A 186 19.64 -8.25 -13.01
C VAL A 186 20.62 -7.13 -12.69
N SER A 187 20.57 -6.07 -13.49
CA SER A 187 21.44 -4.90 -13.32
C SER A 187 21.17 -4.17 -12.01
N THR A 188 22.17 -3.46 -11.48
CA THR A 188 22.02 -2.59 -10.31
C THR A 188 20.88 -1.57 -10.48
N MET A 189 20.69 -1.04 -11.69
CA MET A 189 19.60 -0.11 -11.99
C MET A 189 18.24 -0.77 -11.87
N THR A 190 18.12 -2.01 -12.34
CA THR A 190 16.89 -2.80 -12.19
C THR A 190 16.60 -3.04 -10.70
N VAL A 191 17.60 -3.44 -9.92
CA VAL A 191 17.46 -3.66 -8.47
C VAL A 191 16.97 -2.40 -7.77
N LEU A 192 17.63 -1.26 -7.99
CA LEU A 192 17.22 0.01 -7.38
C LEU A 192 15.81 0.43 -7.80
N ALA A 193 15.43 0.21 -9.07
CA ALA A 193 14.10 0.50 -9.57
C ALA A 193 13.01 -0.36 -8.88
N THR A 194 13.30 -1.62 -8.52
CA THR A 194 12.35 -2.48 -7.82
C THR A 194 12.00 -1.99 -6.41
N VAL A 195 12.81 -1.12 -5.81
CA VAL A 195 12.52 -0.48 -4.52
C VAL A 195 12.03 0.96 -4.73
N ALA A 196 12.74 1.76 -5.51
CA ALA A 196 12.45 3.18 -5.70
C ALA A 196 11.06 3.42 -6.31
N ILE A 197 10.67 2.64 -7.32
CA ILE A 197 9.38 2.83 -8.00
C ILE A 197 8.22 2.51 -7.04
N PRO A 198 8.18 1.36 -6.34
CA PRO A 198 7.13 1.11 -5.37
C PRO A 198 7.08 2.13 -4.23
N VAL A 199 8.23 2.60 -3.71
CA VAL A 199 8.25 3.68 -2.71
C VAL A 199 7.63 4.97 -3.28
N ALA A 200 8.00 5.36 -4.50
CA ALA A 200 7.41 6.53 -5.16
C ALA A 200 5.89 6.39 -5.34
N VAL A 201 5.44 5.23 -5.83
CA VAL A 201 4.01 4.93 -6.01
C VAL A 201 3.27 5.00 -4.68
N TYR A 202 3.83 4.43 -3.62
CA TYR A 202 3.25 4.50 -2.29
C TYR A 202 3.08 5.96 -1.80
N LEU A 203 4.14 6.76 -1.87
CA LEU A 203 4.13 8.15 -1.40
C LEU A 203 3.14 9.01 -2.19
N VAL A 204 3.13 8.86 -3.53
CA VAL A 204 2.21 9.59 -4.41
C VAL A 204 0.76 9.14 -4.20
N ALA A 205 0.51 7.84 -4.10
CA ALA A 205 -0.83 7.30 -3.87
C ALA A 205 -1.41 7.81 -2.54
N LEU A 206 -0.59 7.84 -1.50
CA LEU A 206 -1.02 8.29 -0.18
C LEU A 206 -1.28 9.81 -0.16
N ALA A 207 -0.41 10.62 -0.77
CA ALA A 207 -0.63 12.06 -0.94
C ALA A 207 -1.90 12.36 -1.77
N ALA A 208 -2.17 11.57 -2.82
CA ALA A 208 -3.37 11.69 -3.64
C ALA A 208 -4.64 11.29 -2.87
N LEU A 209 -4.59 10.22 -2.08
CA LEU A 209 -5.68 9.78 -1.21
C LEU A 209 -6.01 10.82 -0.14
N TYR A 210 -4.99 11.39 0.49
CA TYR A 210 -5.15 12.50 1.44
C TYR A 210 -5.78 13.71 0.75
N SER A 211 -5.24 14.13 -0.39
CA SER A 211 -5.74 15.28 -1.17
C SER A 211 -7.19 15.08 -1.63
N ARG A 212 -7.57 13.84 -1.98
CA ARG A 212 -8.95 13.49 -2.35
C ARG A 212 -9.92 13.67 -1.18
N LEU A 213 -9.49 13.43 0.06
CA LEU A 213 -10.35 13.57 1.23
C LEU A 213 -10.38 14.99 1.78
N VAL A 214 -9.22 15.63 1.89
CA VAL A 214 -9.04 16.89 2.64
C VAL A 214 -8.89 18.11 1.72
N GLY A 215 -8.66 17.90 0.42
CA GLY A 215 -8.31 18.94 -0.54
C GLY A 215 -6.80 18.99 -0.79
N VAL A 216 -6.39 19.62 -1.88
CA VAL A 216 -4.97 19.73 -2.26
C VAL A 216 -4.24 20.66 -1.30
N ASP A 217 -3.18 20.16 -0.66
CA ASP A 217 -2.25 20.93 0.16
C ASP A 217 -0.90 21.04 -0.54
N LEU A 218 -0.44 22.27 -0.81
CA LEU A 218 0.83 22.53 -1.50
C LEU A 218 2.06 22.10 -0.69
N GLY A 219 1.95 22.08 0.65
CA GLY A 219 3.00 21.55 1.52
C GLY A 219 3.15 20.05 1.36
N VAL A 220 2.04 19.31 1.37
CA VAL A 220 2.04 17.85 1.11
C VAL A 220 2.54 17.54 -0.30
N ALA A 221 2.11 18.30 -1.31
CA ALA A 221 2.61 18.13 -2.67
C ALA A 221 4.11 18.42 -2.77
N GLY A 222 4.58 19.51 -2.15
CA GLY A 222 5.98 19.91 -2.13
C GLY A 222 6.88 18.89 -1.44
N THR A 223 6.49 18.35 -0.29
CA THR A 223 7.27 17.32 0.41
C THR A 223 7.25 15.98 -0.31
N THR A 224 6.14 15.64 -0.98
CA THR A 224 6.08 14.47 -1.87
C THR A 224 7.07 14.62 -3.02
N VAL A 225 7.11 15.78 -3.69
CA VAL A 225 8.09 16.06 -4.75
C VAL A 225 9.52 15.98 -4.22
N ALA A 226 9.79 16.56 -3.05
CA ALA A 226 11.11 16.48 -2.42
C ALA A 226 11.53 15.03 -2.14
N ALA A 227 10.62 14.19 -1.65
CA ALA A 227 10.88 12.77 -1.45
C ALA A 227 11.16 12.03 -2.78
N LEU A 228 10.44 12.35 -3.85
CA LEU A 228 10.70 11.80 -5.19
C LEU A 228 12.08 12.22 -5.73
N VAL A 229 12.52 13.45 -5.44
CA VAL A 229 13.87 13.91 -5.77
C VAL A 229 14.93 13.09 -5.01
N VAL A 230 14.71 12.78 -3.74
CA VAL A 230 15.61 11.90 -2.96
C VAL A 230 15.69 10.49 -3.57
N LEU A 231 14.56 9.92 -3.99
CA LEU A 231 14.56 8.62 -4.69
C LEU A 231 15.31 8.69 -6.03
N GLY A 232 15.09 9.75 -6.81
CA GLY A 232 15.82 9.98 -8.06
C GLY A 232 17.33 10.14 -7.84
N ALA A 233 17.73 10.83 -6.77
CA ALA A 233 19.12 10.98 -6.37
C ALA A 233 19.74 9.63 -5.97
N ALA A 234 19.01 8.77 -5.26
CA ALA A 234 19.48 7.42 -4.92
C ALA A 234 19.71 6.55 -6.17
N VAL A 235 18.79 6.57 -7.13
CA VAL A 235 18.94 5.84 -8.40
C VAL A 235 20.12 6.40 -9.21
N THR A 236 20.25 7.73 -9.28
CA THR A 236 21.37 8.38 -9.98
C THR A 236 22.71 8.05 -9.33
N ALA A 237 22.79 8.02 -7.99
CA ALA A 237 23.98 7.61 -7.26
C ALA A 237 24.40 6.18 -7.64
N GLY A 238 23.45 5.25 -7.70
CA GLY A 238 23.72 3.90 -8.17
C GLY A 238 24.23 3.85 -9.60
N ALA A 239 23.70 4.70 -10.50
CA ALA A 239 24.18 4.79 -11.89
C ALA A 239 25.63 5.30 -11.97
N LEU A 240 26.05 6.08 -10.98
CA LEU A 240 27.43 6.57 -10.81
C LEU A 240 28.35 5.57 -10.07
N GLY A 241 27.87 4.36 -9.77
CA GLY A 241 28.65 3.29 -9.14
C GLY A 241 28.61 3.30 -7.60
N VAL A 242 27.71 4.07 -6.98
CA VAL A 242 27.51 4.00 -5.52
C VAL A 242 26.94 2.62 -5.14
N PRO A 243 27.46 1.96 -4.08
CA PRO A 243 26.97 0.65 -3.66
C PRO A 243 25.47 0.62 -3.35
N VAL A 244 24.82 -0.52 -3.64
CA VAL A 244 23.37 -0.71 -3.42
C VAL A 244 22.95 -0.41 -1.98
N PRO A 245 23.64 -0.88 -0.92
CA PRO A 245 23.25 -0.57 0.46
C PRO A 245 23.18 0.93 0.76
N VAL A 246 24.12 1.71 0.21
CA VAL A 246 24.15 3.17 0.36
C VAL A 246 22.98 3.80 -0.40
N CYS A 247 22.68 3.31 -1.60
CA CYS A 247 21.52 3.79 -2.36
C CYS A 247 20.21 3.50 -1.61
N LEU A 248 20.05 2.31 -1.01
CA LEU A 248 18.90 1.96 -0.18
C LEU A 248 18.79 2.89 1.04
N LEU A 249 19.92 3.24 1.67
CA LEU A 249 19.94 4.19 2.79
C LEU A 249 19.48 5.59 2.35
N ILE A 250 19.88 6.07 1.17
CA ILE A 250 19.40 7.33 0.60
C ILE A 250 17.89 7.23 0.33
N MET A 251 17.38 6.10 -0.19
CA MET A 251 15.94 5.90 -0.38
C MET A 251 15.17 5.92 0.94
N ALA A 252 15.73 5.39 2.02
CA ALA A 252 15.13 5.44 3.36
C ALA A 252 14.98 6.88 3.88
N ALA A 253 15.78 7.83 3.39
CA ALA A 253 15.63 9.25 3.73
C ALA A 253 14.40 9.90 3.06
N ALA A 254 13.85 9.32 1.97
CA ALA A 254 12.71 9.90 1.26
C ALA A 254 11.46 10.05 2.15
N PRO A 255 10.96 9.02 2.87
CA PRO A 255 9.87 9.21 3.82
C PRO A 255 10.27 10.09 5.01
N VAL A 256 11.54 10.08 5.44
CA VAL A 256 12.03 10.94 6.55
C VAL A 256 11.88 12.42 6.21
N VAL A 257 12.15 12.83 4.97
CA VAL A 257 11.92 14.21 4.51
C VAL A 257 10.47 14.64 4.72
N ILE A 258 9.51 13.76 4.44
CA ILE A 258 8.08 14.03 4.65
C ILE A 258 7.79 14.15 6.14
N VAL A 259 8.26 13.20 6.95
CA VAL A 259 8.05 13.18 8.40
C VAL A 259 8.60 14.45 9.06
N VAL A 260 9.85 14.80 8.78
CA VAL A 260 10.48 15.99 9.36
C VAL A 260 9.73 17.25 8.95
N ALA A 261 9.34 17.38 7.69
CA ALA A 261 8.57 18.54 7.24
C ALA A 261 7.18 18.61 7.89
N ASP A 262 6.51 17.47 8.09
CA ASP A 262 5.23 17.41 8.78
C ASP A 262 5.35 17.85 10.24
N GLU A 263 6.25 17.22 11.00
CA GLU A 263 6.40 17.48 12.44
C GLU A 263 6.93 18.90 12.75
N THR A 264 7.71 19.50 11.84
CA THR A 264 8.30 20.83 12.08
C THR A 264 7.44 21.98 11.55
N VAL A 265 6.85 21.82 10.36
CA VAL A 265 6.22 22.93 9.63
C VAL A 265 4.76 22.63 9.25
N LEU A 266 4.46 21.44 8.72
CA LEU A 266 3.14 21.17 8.12
C LEU A 266 2.07 20.74 9.14
N TRP A 267 2.43 20.40 10.38
CA TRP A 267 1.46 20.01 11.40
C TRP A 267 0.36 21.08 11.61
N LYS A 268 0.73 22.36 11.56
CA LYS A 268 -0.21 23.49 11.67
C LYS A 268 -1.20 23.52 10.50
N ARG A 269 -0.76 23.17 9.29
CA ARG A 269 -1.62 23.09 8.10
C ARG A 269 -2.58 21.91 8.21
N ARG A 270 -2.10 20.76 8.68
CA ARG A 270 -2.93 19.58 8.96
C ARG A 270 -4.00 19.90 10.00
N GLU A 271 -3.65 20.55 11.10
CA GLU A 271 -4.61 20.96 12.13
C GLU A 271 -5.64 21.95 11.59
N ALA A 272 -5.20 22.96 10.82
CA ALA A 272 -6.12 23.90 10.18
C ALA A 272 -7.07 23.20 9.20
N ALA A 273 -6.58 22.20 8.45
CA ALA A 273 -7.41 21.40 7.56
C ALA A 273 -8.43 20.55 8.34
N LEU A 274 -8.02 19.92 9.44
CA LEU A 274 -8.91 19.19 10.35
C LEU A 274 -9.98 20.10 10.98
N ALA A 275 -9.61 21.31 11.41
CA ALA A 275 -10.54 22.27 11.96
C ALA A 275 -11.61 22.67 10.94
N ARG A 276 -11.21 22.87 9.67
CA ARG A 276 -12.15 23.13 8.57
C ARG A 276 -13.08 21.95 8.30
N LEU A 277 -12.57 20.72 8.35
CA LEU A 277 -13.39 19.51 8.22
C LEU A 277 -14.43 19.40 9.33
N ARG A 278 -14.06 19.72 10.59
CA ARG A 278 -14.98 19.68 11.74
C ARG A 278 -16.05 20.77 11.69
N ALA A 279 -15.80 21.86 10.98
CA ALA A 279 -16.73 22.98 10.83
C ALA A 279 -17.73 22.79 9.66
N SER A 280 -17.53 21.80 8.79
CA SER A 280 -18.42 21.46 7.66
C SER A 280 -19.35 20.30 7.98
#